data_AF-A0A9E6JRQ8-F1
#
_entry.id   AF-A0A9E6JRQ8-F1
#
_cell.length_a   1.000
_cell.length_b   1.000
_cell.length_c   1.000
_cell.angle_alpha   90.00
_cell.angle_beta   90.00
_cell.angle_gamma   90.00
#
_symmetry.space_group_name_H-M   'P 1'
#
loop_
_entity.id
_entity.type
_entity.pdbx_description
1 polymer ?
#
loop_
_entity_poly.entity_id
_entity_poly.type
_entity_poly.pdbx_seq_one_letter_code
_entity_poly.pdbx_strand_id
1 'polypeptide(L)' 'ILDLNMPGLGGTGTLPRLRALLPDVPVILATGRADQTALDLAAAHPAVLLVPKPFSAGDLEAAFARMSIPT' A
#
# COMPACT_ATOMS: atom_id res chain seq x y z
N ILE A 1 -3.45 -2.98 5.39
CA ILE A 1 -2.26 -3.36 4.58
C ILE A 1 -2.78 -4.16 3.39
N LEU A 2 -2.32 -3.86 2.17
CA LEU A 2 -2.74 -4.50 0.92
C LEU A 2 -1.53 -5.12 0.21
N ASP A 3 -1.59 -6.40 -0.10
CA ASP A 3 -0.55 -7.09 -0.87
C ASP A 3 -0.75 -6.85 -2.39
N LEU A 4 0.29 -6.36 -3.06
CA LEU A 4 0.28 -6.20 -4.51
C LEU A 4 0.40 -7.53 -5.26
N ASN A 5 1.17 -8.48 -4.72
CA ASN A 5 1.53 -9.72 -5.41
C ASN A 5 0.57 -10.87 -5.08
N MET A 6 -0.75 -10.65 -5.28
CA MET A 6 -1.78 -11.68 -5.10
C MET A 6 -2.35 -12.16 -6.45
N PRO A 7 -2.64 -13.46 -6.61
CA PRO A 7 -3.35 -13.97 -7.78
C PRO A 7 -4.79 -13.44 -7.85
N GLY A 8 -5.37 -13.41 -9.05
CA GLY A 8 -6.73 -12.92 -9.29
C GLY A 8 -6.77 -11.41 -9.50
N LEU A 9 -7.62 -10.70 -8.75
CA LEU A 9 -7.77 -9.23 -8.89
C LEU A 9 -6.45 -8.49 -8.58
N GLY A 10 -5.63 -9.06 -7.70
CA GLY A 10 -4.35 -8.48 -7.27
C GLY A 10 -4.51 -7.13 -6.55
N GLY A 11 -3.40 -6.60 -6.04
CA GLY A 11 -3.44 -5.28 -5.40
C GLY A 11 -3.63 -4.13 -6.41
N THR A 12 -3.20 -4.32 -7.66
CA THR A 12 -3.37 -3.34 -8.75
C THR A 12 -4.83 -3.15 -9.16
N GLY A 13 -5.65 -4.20 -9.10
CA GLY A 13 -7.10 -4.09 -9.31
C GLY A 13 -7.88 -3.73 -8.03
N THR A 14 -7.33 -4.05 -6.86
CA THR A 14 -7.99 -3.78 -5.57
C THR A 14 -7.89 -2.31 -5.16
N LEU A 15 -6.71 -1.68 -5.31
CA LEU A 15 -6.50 -0.30 -4.87
C LEU A 15 -7.45 0.72 -5.55
N PRO A 16 -7.67 0.70 -6.88
CA PRO A 16 -8.60 1.64 -7.52
C PRO A 16 -10.04 1.48 -7.03
N ARG A 17 -10.49 0.23 -6.81
CA ARG A 17 -11.82 -0.05 -6.28
C ARG A 17 -11.97 0.39 -4.84
N LEU A 18 -10.95 0.15 -4.02
CA LEU A 18 -10.92 0.64 -2.65
C LEU A 18 -11.00 2.16 -2.63
N ARG A 19 -10.24 2.86 -3.48
CA ARG A 19 -10.27 4.33 -3.56
C ARG A 19 -11.61 4.89 -4.02
N ALA A 20 -12.32 4.17 -4.89
CA ALA A 20 -13.67 4.56 -5.30
C ALA A 20 -14.70 4.47 -4.15
N LEU A 21 -14.52 3.53 -3.22
CA LEU A 21 -15.44 3.31 -2.09
C LEU A 21 -15.03 4.06 -0.83
N LEU A 22 -13.73 4.16 -0.58
CA LEU A 22 -13.10 4.66 0.64
C LEU A 22 -11.90 5.54 0.24
N PRO A 23 -12.14 6.76 -0.27
CA PRO A 23 -11.10 7.60 -0.86
C PRO A 23 -10.01 8.00 0.15
N ASP A 24 -10.37 8.15 1.43
CA ASP A 24 -9.47 8.69 2.46
C ASP A 24 -8.80 7.64 3.34
N VAL A 25 -9.18 6.35 3.21
CA VAL A 25 -8.63 5.30 4.07
C VAL A 25 -7.12 5.13 3.77
N PRO A 26 -6.22 5.23 4.76
CA PRO A 26 -4.80 5.03 4.52
C PRO A 26 -4.53 3.57 4.12
N VAL A 27 -3.71 3.37 3.07
CA VAL A 27 -3.32 2.03 2.62
C VAL A 27 -1.81 1.88 2.58
N ILE A 28 -1.31 0.86 3.26
CA ILE A 28 0.07 0.39 3.08
C ILE A 28 0.05 -0.69 2.00
N LEU A 29 0.69 -0.41 0.86
CA LEU A 29 0.96 -1.37 -0.21
C LEU A 29 2.21 -2.18 0.10
N ALA A 30 2.06 -3.49 0.19
CA ALA A 30 3.14 -4.42 0.42
C ALA A 30 3.49 -5.14 -0.89
N THR A 31 4.75 -5.11 -1.33
CA THR A 31 5.17 -5.80 -2.57
C THR A 31 6.54 -6.43 -2.48
N GLY A 32 6.72 -7.65 -3.01
CA GLY A 32 8.04 -8.27 -3.19
C GLY A 32 8.80 -7.75 -4.41
N ARG A 33 8.14 -6.97 -5.28
CA ARG A 33 8.74 -6.30 -6.43
C ARG A 33 8.18 -4.89 -6.49
N ALA A 34 8.97 -3.90 -6.09
CA ALA A 34 8.65 -2.49 -6.28
C ALA A 34 8.90 -2.13 -7.75
N ASP A 35 8.07 -2.68 -8.64
CA ASP A 35 8.09 -2.34 -10.06
C ASP A 35 7.45 -0.97 -10.32
N GLN A 36 7.54 -0.51 -11.57
CA GLN A 36 7.02 0.80 -11.95
C GLN A 36 5.53 0.94 -11.60
N THR A 37 4.75 -0.12 -11.78
CA THR A 37 3.31 -0.14 -11.43
C THR A 37 3.08 0.16 -9.95
N ALA A 38 3.85 -0.46 -9.06
CA ALA A 38 3.73 -0.23 -7.62
C ALA A 38 4.08 1.22 -7.24
N LEU A 39 5.12 1.78 -7.88
CA LEU A 39 5.54 3.16 -7.68
C LEU A 39 4.48 4.14 -8.18
N ASP A 40 3.92 3.90 -9.37
CA ASP A 40 2.89 4.74 -9.97
C ASP A 40 1.62 4.76 -9.11
N LEU A 41 1.20 3.60 -8.58
CA LEU A 41 0.03 3.50 -7.69
C LEU A 41 0.24 4.26 -6.37
N ALA A 42 1.43 4.20 -5.79
CA ALA A 42 1.74 4.96 -4.58
C ALA A 42 1.80 6.47 -4.87
N ALA A 43 2.42 6.87 -5.99
CA ALA A 43 2.53 8.27 -6.39
C ALA A 43 1.18 8.91 -6.75
N ALA A 44 0.26 8.13 -7.34
CA ALA A 44 -1.08 8.60 -7.70
C ALA A 44 -1.99 8.88 -6.50
N HIS A 45 -1.64 8.38 -5.31
CA HIS A 45 -2.52 8.42 -4.13
C HIS A 45 -1.74 8.82 -2.86
N PRO A 46 -1.85 10.08 -2.39
CA PRO A 46 -1.10 10.56 -1.22
C PRO A 46 -1.32 9.76 0.08
N ALA A 47 -2.49 9.13 0.24
CA ALA A 47 -2.83 8.27 1.37
C ALA A 47 -2.33 6.82 1.21
N VAL A 48 -1.41 6.57 0.27
CA VAL A 48 -0.83 5.26 -0.01
C VAL A 48 0.67 5.28 0.26
N LEU A 49 1.13 4.37 1.12
CA LEU A 49 2.56 4.14 1.36
C LEU A 49 2.98 2.80 0.80
N LEU A 50 4.10 2.77 0.10
CA LEU A 50 4.70 1.53 -0.39
C LEU A 50 5.72 1.01 0.63
N VAL A 51 5.60 -0.28 0.97
CA VAL A 51 6.56 -1.01 1.81
C VAL A 51 7.04 -2.24 1.02
N PRO A 52 8.35 -2.32 0.67
CA PRO A 52 8.90 -3.47 -0.03
C PRO A 52 9.02 -4.68 0.92
N LYS A 53 8.76 -5.88 0.41
CA LYS A 53 9.01 -7.15 1.10
C LYS A 53 10.44 -7.62 0.79
N PRO A 54 11.12 -8.30 1.75
CA PRO A 54 10.66 -8.54 3.12
C PRO A 54 10.70 -7.28 3.98
N PHE A 55 9.77 -7.16 4.92
CA PHE A 55 9.72 -6.09 5.92
C PHE A 55 9.55 -6.69 7.32
N SER A 56 10.04 -5.96 8.32
CA SER A 56 9.92 -6.28 9.75
C SER A 56 8.69 -5.63 10.38
N ALA A 57 8.40 -5.95 11.64
CA ALA A 57 7.38 -5.25 12.41
C ALA A 57 7.72 -3.75 12.58
N GLY A 58 9.00 -3.42 12.80
CA GLY A 58 9.45 -2.02 12.93
C GLY A 58 9.25 -1.20 11.64
N ASP A 59 9.36 -1.82 10.47
CA ASP A 59 9.07 -1.16 9.19
C ASP A 59 7.58 -0.81 9.07
N LEU A 60 6.70 -1.69 9.57
CA LEU A 60 5.26 -1.43 9.61
C LEU A 60 4.92 -0.35 10.64
N GLU A 61 5.50 -0.38 11.83
CA GLU A 61 5.33 0.67 12.85
C GLU A 61 5.74 2.04 12.31
N ALA A 62 6.90 2.12 11.63
CA ALA A 62 7.35 3.33 10.97
C ALA A 62 6.37 3.79 9.86
N ALA A 63 5.82 2.86 9.09
CA ALA A 63 4.81 3.18 8.07
C ALA A 63 3.51 3.70 8.70
N PHE A 64 3.01 3.09 9.77
CA PHE A 64 1.81 3.57 10.49
C PHE A 64 2.02 4.97 11.09
N ALA A 65 3.18 5.20 11.72
CA ALA A 65 3.54 6.51 12.26
C ALA A 65 3.57 7.60 11.17
N ARG A 66 4.10 7.27 9.98
CA ARG A 66 4.11 8.19 8.82
C ARG A 66 2.71 8.50 8.27
N MET A 67 1.75 7.60 8.48
CA MET A 67 0.34 7.82 8.11
C MET A 67 -0.44 8.54 9.22
N SER A 68 0.21 8.92 10.32
CA SER A 68 -0.44 9.49 11.50
C SER A 68 -1.53 8.59 12.11
N ILE A 69 -1.43 7.27 11.91
CA ILE A 69 -2.28 6.30 12.58
C ILE A 69 -1.61 5.99 13.93
N PRO A 70 -2.25 6.27 15.08
CA PRO A 70 -1.69 5.89 16.37
C PRO A 70 -1.61 4.35 16.45
N THR A 71 -0.39 3.84 16.65
CA THR A 71 -0.07 2.41 16.91
C THR A 71 -0.42 2.00 18.33
#